data_AF-A0A224VGD7-F1
#
_entry.id   AF-A0A224VGD7-F1
#
_cell.length_a   1.000
_cell.length_b   1.000
_cell.length_c   1.000
_cell.angle_alpha   90.00
_cell.angle_beta   90.00
_cell.angle_gamma   90.00
#
_symmetry.space_group_name_H-M   'P 1'
#
loop_
_entity.id
_entity.type
_entity.pdbx_description
1 polymer ?
#
loop_
_entity_poly.entity_id
_entity_poly.type
_entity_poly.pdbx_seq_one_letter_code
_entity_poly.pdbx_strand_id
1 'polypeptide(L)'
;MKKFWKALLLIGSGLLILVGGYAAYVYLTYHRVPDNVKLKPVNRNSQILRTNHPYKAMTFNIGYAAYPDNYSFFMDGGKYSRAFSKLSVLDDLNGIYQAVEQVDPTLMFFQEVDTNGDRSFHVNEVQWLKDRMSSYSSVYAQNYDSAYLFYPLTRPIGKARSGLLTLAKATIEDSTRYQLPIDTDFNKFMDLDRAISVTHIPVNNGRQLAVINLHLSAFTKNAKVRKAQVRKLFAKMTTEQQAGNYVIVAGDYNHDMLGNSPAVFHTTSKPMNWTHPFPADQLPKGFRIAKQGLAEAKMPSVRANGTPYQPEKTFTSVIDGFILSDNVQVNRVHVKSLGFKNSDHNPEILDFELK
;
A
#
# COMPACT_ATOMS: atom_id res chain seq x y z
N MET A 1 -39.92 24.97 -32.64
CA MET A 1 -38.87 25.79 -31.99
C MET A 1 -39.07 25.96 -30.49
N LYS A 2 -40.16 26.56 -29.98
CA LYS A 2 -40.37 26.77 -28.52
C LYS A 2 -40.37 25.47 -27.66
N LYS A 3 -40.98 24.38 -28.15
CA LYS A 3 -40.99 23.08 -27.45
C LYS A 3 -39.60 22.44 -27.35
N PHE A 4 -38.76 22.62 -28.38
CA PHE A 4 -37.38 22.12 -28.41
C PHE A 4 -36.49 22.81 -27.37
N TRP A 5 -36.54 24.14 -27.30
CA TRP A 5 -35.81 24.91 -26.28
C TRP A 5 -36.27 24.60 -24.85
N LYS A 6 -37.58 24.41 -24.64
CA LYS A 6 -38.10 23.95 -23.33
C LYS A 6 -37.55 22.57 -22.95
N ALA A 7 -37.50 21.63 -23.88
CA ALA A 7 -36.94 20.30 -23.64
C ALA A 7 -35.43 20.37 -23.31
N LEU A 8 -34.65 21.16 -24.07
CA LEU A 8 -33.23 21.38 -23.79
C LEU A 8 -33.00 22.01 -22.42
N LEU A 9 -33.81 23.00 -22.03
CA LEU A 9 -33.73 23.61 -20.71
C LEU A 9 -34.07 22.62 -19.59
N LEU A 10 -35.10 21.79 -19.76
CA LEU A 10 -35.45 20.76 -18.77
C LEU A 10 -34.34 19.71 -18.62
N ILE A 11 -33.76 19.24 -19.73
CA ILE A 11 -32.62 18.31 -19.71
C ILE A 11 -31.40 18.96 -19.04
N GLY A 12 -31.10 20.20 -19.42
CA GLY A 12 -29.99 20.97 -18.84
C GLY A 12 -30.15 21.18 -17.34
N SER A 13 -31.33 21.63 -16.89
CA SER A 13 -31.63 21.80 -15.47
C SER A 13 -31.59 20.49 -14.70
N GLY A 14 -32.09 19.40 -15.28
CA GLY A 14 -32.00 18.06 -14.69
C GLY A 14 -30.55 17.62 -14.50
N LEU A 15 -29.71 17.81 -15.52
CA LEU A 15 -28.28 17.49 -15.44
C LEU A 15 -27.56 18.35 -14.39
N LEU A 16 -27.88 19.64 -14.30
CA LEU A 16 -27.33 20.54 -13.28
C LEU A 16 -27.72 20.11 -11.87
N ILE A 17 -28.97 19.70 -11.64
CA ILE A 17 -29.42 19.17 -10.35
C ILE A 17 -28.68 17.88 -10.00
N LEU A 18 -28.50 16.98 -10.97
CA LEU A 18 -27.76 15.73 -10.75
C LEU A 18 -26.28 15.99 -10.40
N VAL A 19 -25.60 16.83 -11.17
CA VAL A 19 -24.18 17.18 -10.92
C VAL A 19 -24.03 17.94 -9.60
N GLY A 20 -24.89 18.92 -9.34
CA GLY A 20 -24.92 19.68 -8.09
C GLY A 20 -25.22 18.79 -6.88
N GLY A 21 -26.15 17.86 -7.01
CA GLY A 21 -26.48 16.88 -5.98
C GLY A 21 -25.33 15.92 -5.69
N TYR A 22 -24.64 15.42 -6.71
CA TYR A 22 -23.44 14.60 -6.53
C TYR A 22 -22.30 15.38 -5.89
N ALA A 23 -22.05 16.62 -6.33
CA ALA A 23 -21.04 17.49 -5.72
C ALA A 23 -21.36 17.75 -4.23
N ALA A 24 -22.62 18.03 -3.90
CA ALA A 24 -23.07 18.17 -2.52
C ALA A 24 -22.88 16.87 -1.73
N TYR A 25 -23.22 15.70 -2.30
CA TYR A 25 -22.98 14.40 -1.67
C TYR A 25 -21.49 14.18 -1.35
N VAL A 26 -20.59 14.38 -2.32
CA VAL A 26 -19.14 14.22 -2.11
C VAL A 26 -18.64 15.19 -1.04
N TYR A 27 -19.09 16.45 -1.08
CA TYR A 27 -18.70 17.46 -0.10
C TYR A 27 -19.19 17.13 1.31
N LEU A 28 -20.46 16.75 1.46
CA LEU A 28 -21.10 16.48 2.76
C LEU A 28 -20.63 15.16 3.38
N THR A 29 -20.19 14.19 2.56
CA THR A 29 -19.66 12.90 3.04
C THR A 29 -18.14 12.91 3.23
N TYR A 30 -17.46 13.97 2.79
CA TYR A 30 -16.04 14.12 2.96
C TYR A 30 -15.66 14.23 4.44
N HIS A 31 -14.89 13.28 4.90
CA HIS A 31 -14.27 13.27 6.20
C HIS A 31 -12.90 12.61 6.08
N ARG A 32 -12.06 12.80 7.10
CA ARG A 32 -10.70 12.27 7.14
C ARG A 32 -10.52 11.55 8.46
N VAL A 33 -9.88 10.38 8.43
CA VAL A 33 -9.47 9.75 9.69
C VAL A 33 -8.41 10.65 10.37
N PRO A 34 -8.58 11.03 11.65
CA PRO A 34 -7.67 11.92 12.35
C PRO A 34 -6.22 11.43 12.37
N ASP A 35 -5.27 12.35 12.54
CA ASP A 35 -3.88 11.99 12.82
C ASP A 35 -3.73 11.40 14.23
N ASN A 36 -2.65 10.65 14.45
CA ASN A 36 -2.25 10.09 15.75
C ASN A 36 -3.36 9.25 16.43
N VAL A 37 -4.02 8.39 15.66
CA VAL A 37 -5.10 7.53 16.17
C VAL A 37 -4.50 6.26 16.74
N LYS A 38 -4.74 6.00 18.03
CA LYS A 38 -4.38 4.73 18.66
C LYS A 38 -5.21 3.60 18.05
N LEU A 39 -4.51 2.56 17.61
CA LEU A 39 -5.11 1.35 17.05
C LEU A 39 -5.14 0.29 18.13
N LYS A 40 -6.14 -0.60 18.07
CA LYS A 40 -6.27 -1.72 19.01
C LYS A 40 -5.69 -2.99 18.36
N PRO A 41 -4.52 -3.48 18.80
CA PRO A 41 -4.02 -4.77 18.34
C PRO A 41 -4.93 -5.90 18.79
N VAL A 42 -5.00 -6.96 17.98
CA VAL A 42 -5.60 -8.24 18.35
C VAL A 42 -4.47 -9.24 18.49
N ASN A 43 -4.06 -9.51 19.73
CA ASN A 43 -2.99 -10.45 20.01
C ASN A 43 -3.51 -11.89 19.97
N ARG A 44 -2.94 -12.70 19.08
CA ARG A 44 -3.14 -14.16 18.99
C ARG A 44 -1.85 -14.94 19.18
N ASN A 45 -0.73 -14.22 19.28
CA ASN A 45 0.59 -14.75 19.55
C ASN A 45 1.21 -13.93 20.69
N SER A 46 1.80 -14.62 21.67
CA SER A 46 2.42 -14.00 22.85
C SER A 46 3.95 -14.03 22.83
N GLN A 47 4.57 -14.42 21.71
CA GLN A 47 6.02 -14.47 21.59
C GLN A 47 6.61 -13.06 21.68
N ILE A 48 7.73 -12.95 22.40
CA ILE A 48 8.58 -11.77 22.46
C ILE A 48 9.76 -12.05 21.51
N LEU A 49 10.11 -11.07 20.69
CA LEU A 49 11.25 -11.22 19.79
C LEU A 49 12.56 -11.28 20.57
N ARG A 50 13.54 -11.98 20.02
CA ARG A 50 14.88 -12.19 20.58
C ARG A 50 15.93 -11.55 19.69
N THR A 51 16.97 -11.00 20.30
CA THR A 51 18.18 -10.59 19.57
C THR A 51 18.95 -11.79 19.03
N ASN A 52 19.75 -11.57 17.98
CA ASN A 52 20.60 -12.58 17.32
C ASN A 52 19.84 -13.86 16.94
N HIS A 53 18.57 -13.70 16.54
CA HIS A 53 17.71 -14.79 16.07
C HIS A 53 17.18 -14.44 14.69
N PRO A 54 17.25 -15.37 13.72
CA PRO A 54 16.81 -15.12 12.36
C PRO A 54 15.29 -15.02 12.29
N TYR A 55 14.79 -13.93 11.71
CA TYR A 55 13.39 -13.71 11.40
C TYR A 55 13.21 -13.47 9.91
N LYS A 56 11.95 -13.57 9.49
CA LYS A 56 11.54 -13.20 8.14
C LYS A 56 10.42 -12.17 8.17
N ALA A 57 10.55 -11.14 7.35
CA ALA A 57 9.51 -10.17 7.09
C ALA A 57 9.09 -10.22 5.62
N MET A 58 7.82 -9.91 5.35
CA MET A 58 7.27 -9.78 4.01
C MET A 58 6.47 -8.49 3.91
N THR A 59 6.67 -7.73 2.83
CA THR A 59 5.74 -6.68 2.42
C THR A 59 5.05 -7.07 1.12
N PHE A 60 3.75 -6.81 1.03
CA PHE A 60 2.96 -7.16 -0.14
C PHE A 60 1.77 -6.20 -0.33
N ASN A 61 1.85 -5.34 -1.34
CA ASN A 61 0.68 -4.67 -1.88
C ASN A 61 -0.16 -5.69 -2.65
N ILE A 62 -1.39 -5.97 -2.18
CA ILE A 62 -2.21 -7.03 -2.76
C ILE A 62 -3.14 -6.52 -3.87
N GLY A 63 -3.08 -5.24 -4.24
CA GLY A 63 -3.89 -4.71 -5.33
C GLY A 63 -5.40 -4.88 -5.11
N TYR A 64 -5.86 -4.86 -3.85
CA TYR A 64 -7.24 -5.20 -3.45
C TYR A 64 -7.72 -6.58 -3.91
N ALA A 65 -6.76 -7.51 -4.13
CA ALA A 65 -6.98 -8.79 -4.82
C ALA A 65 -7.83 -8.62 -6.10
N ALA A 66 -7.58 -7.55 -6.85
CA ALA A 66 -8.38 -7.14 -7.99
C ALA A 66 -7.57 -6.99 -9.28
N TYR A 67 -6.23 -7.06 -9.19
CA TYR A 67 -5.30 -6.74 -10.28
C TYR A 67 -4.43 -7.93 -10.70
N PRO A 68 -5.02 -9.08 -11.09
CA PRO A 68 -4.25 -10.20 -11.63
C PRO A 68 -3.51 -9.83 -12.93
N ASP A 69 -2.68 -10.75 -13.42
CA ASP A 69 -1.80 -10.54 -14.57
C ASP A 69 -2.56 -10.16 -15.86
N ASN A 70 -3.75 -10.70 -16.06
CA ASN A 70 -4.64 -10.40 -17.19
C ASN A 70 -5.46 -9.10 -17.02
N TYR A 71 -5.31 -8.38 -15.91
CA TYR A 71 -6.03 -7.15 -15.62
C TYR A 71 -5.39 -5.91 -16.28
N SER A 72 -6.21 -4.89 -16.51
CA SER A 72 -5.77 -3.57 -16.97
C SER A 72 -6.56 -2.46 -16.29
N PHE A 73 -5.92 -1.62 -15.51
CA PHE A 73 -6.50 -0.54 -14.73
C PHE A 73 -6.71 0.74 -15.53
N PHE A 74 -7.91 1.30 -15.46
CA PHE A 74 -8.32 2.43 -16.30
C PHE A 74 -7.54 3.73 -16.03
N MET A 75 -7.11 4.00 -14.80
CA MET A 75 -6.33 5.23 -14.51
C MET A 75 -4.91 5.16 -15.08
N ASP A 76 -4.43 3.96 -15.41
CA ASP A 76 -3.16 3.73 -16.12
C ASP A 76 -3.38 3.51 -17.64
N GLY A 77 -4.58 3.85 -18.16
CA GLY A 77 -4.93 3.73 -19.57
C GLY A 77 -5.63 2.43 -19.98
N GLY A 78 -5.94 1.56 -19.01
CA GLY A 78 -6.63 0.29 -19.23
C GLY A 78 -8.16 0.37 -19.27
N LYS A 79 -8.81 -0.77 -19.05
CA LYS A 79 -10.26 -0.93 -19.23
C LYS A 79 -11.08 -0.94 -17.93
N TYR A 80 -10.52 -1.47 -16.84
CA TYR A 80 -11.29 -1.86 -15.66
C TYR A 80 -11.03 -0.94 -14.46
N SER A 81 -12.04 -0.80 -13.62
CA SER A 81 -12.04 0.05 -12.41
C SER A 81 -12.42 -0.72 -11.13
N ARG A 82 -12.77 -1.99 -11.27
CA ARG A 82 -13.17 -2.95 -10.24
C ARG A 82 -12.65 -4.32 -10.67
N ALA A 83 -12.49 -5.23 -9.71
CA ALA A 83 -12.19 -6.63 -9.98
C ALA A 83 -13.19 -7.24 -11.00
N PHE A 84 -12.89 -8.41 -11.55
CA PHE A 84 -13.80 -9.04 -12.50
C PHE A 84 -15.10 -9.51 -11.87
N SER A 85 -15.03 -10.03 -10.65
CA SER A 85 -16.17 -10.50 -9.87
C SER A 85 -15.75 -10.73 -8.42
N LYS A 86 -16.72 -10.96 -7.54
CA LYS A 86 -16.46 -11.43 -6.17
C LYS A 86 -15.66 -12.73 -6.13
N LEU A 87 -15.91 -13.66 -7.06
CA LEU A 87 -15.19 -14.92 -7.14
C LEU A 87 -13.72 -14.70 -7.49
N SER A 88 -13.44 -13.83 -8.47
CA SER A 88 -12.07 -13.42 -8.82
C SER A 88 -11.30 -12.89 -7.62
N VAL A 89 -11.93 -12.02 -6.81
CA VAL A 89 -11.30 -11.49 -5.59
C VAL A 89 -10.94 -12.59 -4.60
N LEU A 90 -11.85 -13.57 -4.40
CA LEU A 90 -11.59 -14.69 -3.50
C LEU A 90 -10.49 -15.64 -4.03
N ASP A 91 -10.44 -15.86 -5.35
CA ASP A 91 -9.41 -16.66 -6.00
C ASP A 91 -8.03 -15.99 -5.89
N ASP A 92 -7.98 -14.68 -6.12
CA ASP A 92 -6.76 -13.88 -6.00
C ASP A 92 -6.27 -13.82 -4.54
N LEU A 93 -7.17 -13.59 -3.58
CA LEU A 93 -6.85 -13.69 -2.15
C LEU A 93 -6.29 -15.07 -1.78
N ASN A 94 -6.83 -16.14 -2.36
CA ASN A 94 -6.34 -17.49 -2.12
C ASN A 94 -4.92 -17.70 -2.66
N GLY A 95 -4.62 -17.19 -3.86
CA GLY A 95 -3.27 -17.20 -4.42
C GLY A 95 -2.28 -16.40 -3.58
N ILE A 96 -2.68 -15.20 -3.12
CA ILE A 96 -1.92 -14.37 -2.19
C ILE A 96 -1.63 -15.13 -0.89
N TYR A 97 -2.66 -15.75 -0.29
CA TYR A 97 -2.51 -16.54 0.93
C TYR A 97 -1.51 -17.68 0.76
N GLN A 98 -1.63 -18.48 -0.31
CA GLN A 98 -0.70 -19.57 -0.59
C GLN A 98 0.75 -19.07 -0.76
N ALA A 99 0.93 -17.93 -1.44
CA ALA A 99 2.25 -17.32 -1.61
C ALA A 99 2.88 -16.92 -0.27
N VAL A 100 2.07 -16.36 0.64
CA VAL A 100 2.48 -15.95 2.00
C VAL A 100 2.76 -17.18 2.88
N GLU A 101 1.89 -18.18 2.86
CA GLU A 101 2.03 -19.42 3.65
C GLU A 101 3.33 -20.17 3.32
N GLN A 102 3.69 -20.27 2.04
CA GLN A 102 4.96 -20.86 1.60
C GLN A 102 6.19 -20.13 2.15
N VAL A 103 6.08 -18.84 2.43
CA VAL A 103 7.19 -18.03 2.95
C VAL A 103 7.24 -18.09 4.47
N ASP A 104 6.09 -18.26 5.11
CA ASP A 104 5.89 -18.36 6.56
C ASP A 104 6.56 -17.23 7.37
N PRO A 105 6.41 -15.95 6.99
CA PRO A 105 7.14 -14.85 7.60
C PRO A 105 6.71 -14.61 9.05
N THR A 106 7.65 -14.15 9.89
CA THR A 106 7.38 -13.68 11.25
C THR A 106 6.55 -12.39 11.24
N LEU A 107 6.83 -11.49 10.29
CA LEU A 107 6.19 -10.19 10.14
C LEU A 107 5.61 -10.03 8.73
N MET A 108 4.39 -9.53 8.61
CA MET A 108 3.75 -9.26 7.32
C MET A 108 3.21 -7.84 7.29
N PHE A 109 3.39 -7.17 6.16
CA PHE A 109 2.94 -5.81 5.89
C PHE A 109 2.13 -5.81 4.61
N PHE A 110 0.80 -5.79 4.73
CA PHE A 110 -0.08 -5.70 3.58
C PHE A 110 -0.54 -4.27 3.34
N GLN A 111 -0.59 -3.89 2.06
CA GLN A 111 -1.16 -2.64 1.56
C GLN A 111 -2.32 -2.97 0.62
N GLU A 112 -3.20 -1.99 0.41
CA GLU A 112 -4.37 -2.15 -0.47
C GLU A 112 -5.28 -3.30 -0.04
N VAL A 113 -5.56 -3.39 1.25
CA VAL A 113 -6.49 -4.38 1.84
C VAL A 113 -7.85 -3.75 2.13
N ASP A 114 -8.86 -4.07 1.34
CA ASP A 114 -10.21 -3.55 1.52
C ASP A 114 -10.92 -4.21 2.72
N THR A 115 -11.63 -3.39 3.50
CA THR A 115 -12.62 -3.88 4.48
C THR A 115 -14.02 -3.92 3.88
N ASN A 116 -14.28 -3.01 2.93
CA ASN A 116 -15.52 -2.91 2.19
C ASN A 116 -15.31 -1.98 0.99
N GLY A 117 -15.39 -2.48 -0.23
CA GLY A 117 -15.33 -1.65 -1.43
C GLY A 117 -16.11 -2.20 -2.60
N ASP A 118 -16.69 -1.30 -3.41
CA ASP A 118 -17.33 -1.66 -4.67
C ASP A 118 -16.34 -2.35 -5.63
N ARG A 119 -15.07 -1.90 -5.62
CA ARG A 119 -14.00 -2.46 -6.46
C ARG A 119 -13.63 -3.91 -6.14
N SER A 120 -13.80 -4.31 -4.88
CA SER A 120 -13.51 -5.64 -4.33
C SER A 120 -14.81 -6.44 -4.08
N PHE A 121 -15.94 -6.01 -4.64
CA PHE A 121 -17.26 -6.64 -4.45
C PHE A 121 -17.65 -6.86 -2.98
N HIS A 122 -17.29 -5.90 -2.13
CA HIS A 122 -17.55 -5.91 -0.69
C HIS A 122 -16.95 -7.14 0.03
N VAL A 123 -15.90 -7.75 -0.52
CA VAL A 123 -15.10 -8.73 0.20
C VAL A 123 -14.34 -7.99 1.30
N ASN A 124 -14.42 -8.48 2.53
CA ASN A 124 -13.62 -7.96 3.64
C ASN A 124 -12.29 -8.72 3.67
N GLU A 125 -11.33 -8.23 2.91
CA GLU A 125 -10.00 -8.83 2.72
C GLU A 125 -9.22 -8.86 4.04
N VAL A 126 -9.34 -7.82 4.86
CA VAL A 126 -8.72 -7.76 6.20
C VAL A 126 -9.20 -8.90 7.07
N GLN A 127 -10.52 -9.11 7.15
CA GLN A 127 -11.09 -10.19 7.95
C GLN A 127 -10.73 -11.56 7.35
N TRP A 128 -10.81 -11.69 6.02
CA TRP A 128 -10.47 -12.92 5.30
C TRP A 128 -9.02 -13.36 5.56
N LEU A 129 -8.06 -12.42 5.55
CA LEU A 129 -6.64 -12.67 5.84
C LEU A 129 -6.43 -13.03 7.32
N LYS A 130 -7.06 -12.28 8.25
CA LYS A 130 -6.95 -12.55 9.70
C LYS A 130 -7.49 -13.92 10.09
N ASP A 131 -8.56 -14.39 9.45
CA ASP A 131 -9.15 -15.69 9.74
C ASP A 131 -8.23 -16.85 9.31
N ARG A 132 -7.56 -16.70 8.16
CA ARG A 132 -6.61 -17.70 7.65
C ARG A 132 -5.24 -17.64 8.33
N MET A 133 -4.83 -16.45 8.76
CA MET A 133 -3.63 -16.23 9.57
C MET A 133 -3.96 -16.12 11.06
N SER A 134 -4.88 -16.95 11.55
CA SER A 134 -5.46 -16.82 12.91
C SER A 134 -4.45 -16.97 14.05
N SER A 135 -3.27 -17.56 13.80
CA SER A 135 -2.16 -17.67 14.75
C SER A 135 -1.32 -16.39 14.86
N TYR A 136 -1.56 -15.38 14.01
CA TYR A 136 -0.83 -14.11 14.02
C TYR A 136 -1.58 -13.06 14.83
N SER A 137 -0.83 -12.30 15.63
CA SER A 137 -1.31 -11.03 16.14
C SER A 137 -1.50 -10.06 14.99
N SER A 138 -2.51 -9.20 15.06
CA SER A 138 -2.87 -8.32 13.95
C SER A 138 -3.19 -6.90 14.39
N VAL A 139 -2.90 -5.94 13.52
CA VAL A 139 -3.40 -4.57 13.65
C VAL A 139 -3.70 -4.00 12.26
N TYR A 140 -4.84 -3.30 12.16
CA TYR A 140 -5.30 -2.67 10.93
C TYR A 140 -5.34 -1.16 11.08
N ALA A 141 -4.79 -0.45 10.09
CA ALA A 141 -4.81 1.00 10.00
C ALA A 141 -5.49 1.43 8.69
N GLN A 142 -6.68 2.02 8.77
CA GLN A 142 -7.36 2.56 7.60
C GLN A 142 -6.51 3.68 6.98
N ASN A 143 -6.25 3.62 5.68
CA ASN A 143 -5.52 4.66 4.93
C ASN A 143 -6.26 5.09 3.66
N TYR A 144 -7.52 4.67 3.54
CA TYR A 144 -8.40 4.98 2.42
C TYR A 144 -9.85 4.94 2.92
N ASP A 145 -10.58 6.05 2.74
CA ASP A 145 -12.03 6.12 2.84
C ASP A 145 -12.48 7.10 1.75
N SER A 146 -13.18 6.61 0.74
CA SER A 146 -13.69 7.47 -0.33
C SER A 146 -15.20 7.50 -0.30
N ALA A 147 -15.79 8.63 -0.72
CA ALA A 147 -17.15 8.63 -1.22
C ALA A 147 -17.27 7.74 -2.48
N TYR A 148 -18.49 7.57 -2.99
CA TYR A 148 -18.69 6.87 -4.26
C TYR A 148 -18.04 7.66 -5.40
N LEU A 149 -16.94 7.17 -5.94
CA LEU A 149 -16.24 7.80 -7.07
C LEU A 149 -16.93 7.40 -8.38
N PHE A 150 -17.67 8.32 -8.98
CA PHE A 150 -18.53 8.08 -10.14
C PHE A 150 -17.79 7.91 -11.48
N TYR A 151 -16.46 7.89 -11.49
CA TYR A 151 -15.64 7.77 -12.71
C TYR A 151 -14.89 6.43 -12.74
N PRO A 152 -14.81 5.73 -13.90
CA PRO A 152 -15.41 6.06 -15.20
C PRO A 152 -16.93 5.86 -15.23
N LEU A 153 -17.65 6.63 -16.07
CA LEU A 153 -19.12 6.75 -15.99
C LEU A 153 -19.89 5.44 -16.17
N THR A 154 -19.38 4.50 -16.97
CA THR A 154 -20.06 3.22 -17.27
C THR A 154 -19.75 2.13 -16.26
N ARG A 155 -18.59 2.20 -15.60
CA ARG A 155 -18.16 1.29 -14.53
C ARG A 155 -17.40 2.11 -13.48
N PRO A 156 -18.07 2.85 -12.61
CA PRO A 156 -17.37 3.72 -11.66
C PRO A 156 -16.45 2.94 -10.72
N ILE A 157 -15.37 3.53 -10.20
CA ILE A 157 -14.58 2.90 -9.11
C ILE A 157 -15.52 2.55 -7.93
N GLY A 158 -16.43 3.48 -7.62
CA GLY A 158 -17.38 3.34 -6.53
C GLY A 158 -16.80 3.78 -5.17
N LYS A 159 -17.43 3.34 -4.10
CA LYS A 159 -17.08 3.62 -2.71
C LYS A 159 -16.14 2.52 -2.19
N ALA A 160 -15.11 2.90 -1.43
CA ALA A 160 -14.24 1.91 -0.80
C ALA A 160 -13.67 2.39 0.53
N ARG A 161 -13.40 1.42 1.41
CA ARG A 161 -12.60 1.55 2.64
C ARG A 161 -11.48 0.53 2.63
N SER A 162 -10.25 1.01 2.76
CA SER A 162 -9.03 0.22 2.66
C SER A 162 -7.99 0.67 3.67
N GLY A 163 -6.96 -0.15 3.84
CA GLY A 163 -5.94 0.15 4.82
C GLY A 163 -4.64 -0.61 4.66
N LEU A 164 -3.92 -0.60 5.77
CA LEU A 164 -2.68 -1.30 6.01
C LEU A 164 -2.97 -2.38 7.06
N LEU A 165 -2.58 -3.62 6.79
CA LEU A 165 -2.69 -4.71 7.75
C LEU A 165 -1.29 -5.19 8.10
N THR A 166 -0.95 -5.11 9.39
CA THR A 166 0.29 -5.69 9.94
C THR A 166 -0.07 -6.96 10.69
N LEU A 167 0.59 -8.07 10.34
CA LEU A 167 0.49 -9.35 11.06
C LEU A 167 1.85 -9.71 11.66
N ALA A 168 1.85 -10.29 12.86
CA ALA A 168 3.07 -10.73 13.54
C ALA A 168 2.89 -12.06 14.27
N LYS A 169 3.87 -12.97 14.14
CA LYS A 169 4.09 -14.11 15.06
C LYS A 169 4.74 -13.64 16.37
N ALA A 170 4.22 -12.56 16.93
CA ALA A 170 4.70 -11.99 18.18
C ALA A 170 3.56 -11.22 18.83
N THR A 171 3.73 -10.87 20.10
CA THR A 171 2.82 -9.91 20.75
C THR A 171 3.04 -8.52 20.15
N ILE A 172 1.95 -7.80 19.94
CA ILE A 172 1.95 -6.37 19.59
C ILE A 172 1.58 -5.61 20.85
N GLU A 173 2.49 -4.77 21.32
CA GLU A 173 2.31 -3.99 22.55
C GLU A 173 1.34 -2.83 22.32
N ASP A 174 1.62 -2.00 21.30
CA ASP A 174 0.72 -0.95 20.86
C ASP A 174 0.90 -0.65 19.37
N SER A 175 -0.04 0.12 18.83
CA SER A 175 0.09 0.66 17.49
C SER A 175 -0.66 1.96 17.32
N THR A 176 -0.13 2.82 16.46
CA THR A 176 -0.67 4.15 16.18
C THR A 176 -0.69 4.41 14.68
N ARG A 177 -1.83 4.88 14.17
CA ARG A 177 -1.98 5.40 12.81
C ARG A 177 -1.54 6.86 12.79
N TYR A 178 -0.65 7.20 11.85
CA TYR A 178 -0.28 8.58 11.57
C TYR A 178 -0.71 8.96 10.15
N GLN A 179 -1.49 10.03 10.02
CA GLN A 179 -1.91 10.57 8.75
C GLN A 179 -0.70 11.10 7.98
N LEU A 180 -0.57 10.79 6.71
CA LEU A 180 0.41 11.40 5.82
C LEU A 180 -0.15 12.72 5.26
N PRO A 181 0.70 13.73 4.98
CA PRO A 181 0.26 14.91 4.25
C PRO A 181 -0.43 14.54 2.93
N ILE A 182 -1.54 15.20 2.65
CA ILE A 182 -2.39 15.03 1.46
C ILE A 182 -2.66 16.38 0.81
N ASP A 183 -3.21 16.38 -0.40
CA ASP A 183 -3.62 17.63 -1.06
C ASP A 183 -4.75 18.32 -0.25
N THR A 184 -4.68 19.66 -0.13
CA THR A 184 -5.68 20.49 0.58
C THR A 184 -6.57 21.31 -0.36
N ASP A 185 -6.25 21.32 -1.65
CA ASP A 185 -7.02 21.95 -2.71
C ASP A 185 -8.21 21.06 -3.13
N PHE A 186 -8.82 21.31 -4.30
CA PHE A 186 -9.94 20.51 -4.79
C PHE A 186 -9.57 19.03 -5.00
N ASN A 187 -8.30 18.69 -5.23
CA ASN A 187 -7.85 17.30 -5.39
C ASN A 187 -8.07 16.49 -4.11
N LYS A 188 -8.23 17.14 -2.94
CA LYS A 188 -8.52 16.46 -1.67
C LYS A 188 -9.76 15.57 -1.73
N PHE A 189 -10.75 15.85 -2.59
CA PHE A 189 -11.95 15.02 -2.71
C PHE A 189 -11.70 13.72 -3.49
N MET A 190 -10.61 13.66 -4.24
CA MET A 190 -10.16 12.51 -5.02
C MET A 190 -8.92 11.85 -4.40
N ASP A 191 -8.28 12.50 -3.43
CA ASP A 191 -7.08 12.00 -2.73
C ASP A 191 -7.46 11.04 -1.59
N LEU A 192 -6.53 10.13 -1.28
CA LEU A 192 -6.76 9.03 -0.37
C LEU A 192 -6.41 9.42 1.07
N ASP A 193 -6.90 8.65 2.03
CA ASP A 193 -6.70 8.89 3.46
C ASP A 193 -5.31 8.45 3.95
N ARG A 194 -4.28 8.80 3.16
CA ARG A 194 -2.92 8.26 3.26
C ARG A 194 -2.40 8.34 4.69
N ALA A 195 -1.79 7.25 5.12
CA ALA A 195 -1.30 7.08 6.46
C ALA A 195 -0.20 6.02 6.50
N ILE A 196 0.54 6.02 7.60
CA ILE A 196 1.40 4.92 8.04
C ILE A 196 0.86 4.36 9.34
N SER A 197 1.15 3.10 9.64
CA SER A 197 0.98 2.54 10.99
C SER A 197 2.35 2.29 11.60
N VAL A 198 2.56 2.76 12.83
CA VAL A 198 3.71 2.39 13.65
C VAL A 198 3.23 1.39 14.69
N THR A 199 3.89 0.25 14.77
CA THR A 199 3.52 -0.86 15.64
C THR A 199 4.74 -1.28 16.44
N HIS A 200 4.61 -1.39 17.76
CA HIS A 200 5.71 -1.78 18.63
C HIS A 200 5.57 -3.25 19.04
N ILE A 201 6.66 -3.99 18.84
CA ILE A 201 6.78 -5.40 19.18
C ILE A 201 7.92 -5.52 20.19
N PRO A 202 7.71 -6.10 21.39
CA PRO A 202 8.75 -6.17 22.40
C PRO A 202 9.87 -7.13 22.01
N VAL A 203 11.08 -6.79 22.44
CA VAL A 203 12.30 -7.59 22.28
C VAL A 203 12.82 -7.97 23.68
N ASN A 204 13.39 -9.16 23.81
CA ASN A 204 13.81 -9.76 25.08
C ASN A 204 14.94 -9.01 25.81
N ASN A 205 15.57 -8.03 25.17
CA ASN A 205 16.58 -7.15 25.77
C ASN A 205 15.98 -5.86 26.37
N GLY A 206 14.65 -5.79 26.50
CA GLY A 206 13.93 -4.64 27.06
C GLY A 206 13.73 -3.47 26.08
N ARG A 207 14.14 -3.63 24.81
CA ARG A 207 13.84 -2.68 23.72
C ARG A 207 12.60 -3.12 22.96
N GLN A 208 12.18 -2.31 22.00
CA GLN A 208 11.12 -2.64 21.05
C GLN A 208 11.65 -2.65 19.62
N LEU A 209 10.99 -3.45 18.78
CA LEU A 209 11.01 -3.31 17.33
C LEU A 209 9.80 -2.45 16.92
N ALA A 210 10.07 -1.25 16.44
CA ALA A 210 9.10 -0.40 15.75
C ALA A 210 9.01 -0.84 14.29
N VAL A 211 7.86 -1.40 13.91
CA VAL A 211 7.55 -1.70 12.50
C VAL A 211 6.63 -0.63 11.92
N ILE A 212 7.02 -0.05 10.80
CA ILE A 212 6.28 1.00 10.11
C ILE A 212 5.75 0.44 8.79
N ASN A 213 4.45 0.17 8.72
CA ASN A 213 3.77 -0.19 7.47
C ASN A 213 3.35 1.10 6.75
N LEU A 214 3.63 1.21 5.45
CA LEU A 214 3.32 2.39 4.66
C LEU A 214 2.73 2.07 3.29
N HIS A 215 2.04 3.08 2.74
CA HIS A 215 1.72 3.15 1.33
C HIS A 215 1.70 4.64 0.93
N LEU A 216 2.76 5.12 0.25
CA LEU A 216 2.85 6.52 -0.16
C LEU A 216 1.97 6.81 -1.39
N SER A 217 1.69 8.09 -1.66
CA SER A 217 0.84 8.47 -2.80
C SER A 217 1.47 8.16 -4.16
N ALA A 218 0.80 7.32 -4.96
CA ALA A 218 1.09 7.06 -6.38
C ALA A 218 0.82 8.28 -7.29
N PHE A 219 -0.45 8.62 -7.52
CA PHE A 219 -0.88 9.51 -8.62
C PHE A 219 -0.94 11.01 -8.29
N THR A 220 -0.44 11.46 -7.13
CA THR A 220 -0.48 12.90 -6.83
C THR A 220 0.52 13.65 -7.71
N LYS A 221 0.03 14.65 -8.46
CA LYS A 221 0.89 15.54 -9.25
C LYS A 221 1.65 16.52 -8.36
N ASN A 222 1.25 16.68 -7.10
CA ASN A 222 1.81 17.65 -6.18
C ASN A 222 3.13 17.15 -5.56
N ALA A 223 4.25 17.58 -6.13
CA ALA A 223 5.57 17.24 -5.61
C ALA A 223 5.81 17.72 -4.17
N LYS A 224 5.11 18.77 -3.70
CA LYS A 224 5.23 19.25 -2.31
C LYS A 224 4.61 18.24 -1.33
N VAL A 225 3.47 17.65 -1.68
CA VAL A 225 2.82 16.59 -0.88
C VAL A 225 3.72 15.37 -0.81
N ARG A 226 4.22 14.85 -1.94
CA ARG A 226 5.13 13.68 -1.93
C ARG A 226 6.36 13.90 -1.03
N LYS A 227 7.03 15.05 -1.19
CA LYS A 227 8.17 15.41 -0.34
C LYS A 227 7.78 15.53 1.13
N ALA A 228 6.59 16.04 1.44
CA ALA A 228 6.10 16.13 2.81
C ALA A 228 5.79 14.76 3.44
N GLN A 229 5.27 13.81 2.65
CA GLN A 229 5.07 12.43 3.09
C GLN A 229 6.40 11.76 3.47
N VAL A 230 7.40 11.86 2.60
CA VAL A 230 8.75 11.33 2.88
C VAL A 230 9.36 12.00 4.12
N ARG A 231 9.25 13.32 4.27
CA ARG A 231 9.73 14.01 5.48
C ARG A 231 9.02 13.54 6.76
N LYS A 232 7.70 13.33 6.72
CA LYS A 232 6.96 12.82 7.88
C LYS A 232 7.40 11.39 8.23
N LEU A 233 7.63 10.54 7.22
CA LEU A 233 8.18 9.20 7.41
C LEU A 233 9.57 9.26 8.07
N PHE A 234 10.48 10.07 7.54
CA PHE A 234 11.84 10.23 8.09
C PHE A 234 11.84 10.77 9.52
N ALA A 235 10.97 11.73 9.82
CA ALA A 235 10.80 12.22 11.19
C ALA A 235 10.36 11.09 12.13
N LYS A 236 9.38 10.27 11.71
CA LYS A 236 8.93 9.13 12.52
C LYS A 236 9.99 8.08 12.72
N MET A 237 10.74 7.72 11.67
CA MET A 237 11.89 6.81 11.77
C MET A 237 12.93 7.30 12.78
N THR A 238 13.30 8.59 12.71
CA THR A 238 14.26 9.20 13.64
C THR A 238 13.74 9.18 15.07
N THR A 239 12.45 9.46 15.31
CA THR A 239 11.84 9.37 16.65
C THR A 239 11.99 7.96 17.24
N GLU A 240 11.67 6.92 16.46
CA GLU A 240 11.79 5.54 16.95
C GLU A 240 13.24 5.14 17.22
N GLN A 241 14.17 5.52 16.32
CA GLN A 241 15.59 5.28 16.52
C GLN A 241 16.12 5.98 17.78
N GLN A 242 15.72 7.23 18.03
CA GLN A 242 16.12 8.01 19.21
C GLN A 242 15.55 7.44 20.52
N ALA A 243 14.41 6.75 20.47
CA ALA A 243 13.86 6.00 21.59
C ALA A 243 14.63 4.69 21.87
N GLY A 244 15.64 4.35 21.05
CA GLY A 244 16.44 3.14 21.17
C GLY A 244 15.82 1.92 20.51
N ASN A 245 14.75 2.08 19.73
CA ASN A 245 14.06 0.99 19.07
C ASN A 245 14.86 0.46 17.86
N TYR A 246 14.67 -0.82 17.55
CA TYR A 246 14.92 -1.32 16.20
C TYR A 246 13.83 -0.77 15.29
N VAL A 247 14.15 -0.42 14.05
CA VAL A 247 13.19 0.17 13.12
C VAL A 247 13.22 -0.60 11.80
N ILE A 248 12.07 -1.15 11.43
CA ILE A 248 11.81 -1.74 10.11
C ILE A 248 10.67 -0.95 9.49
N VAL A 249 10.94 -0.33 8.35
CA VAL A 249 9.93 0.35 7.54
C VAL A 249 9.70 -0.52 6.31
N ALA A 250 8.45 -0.87 6.04
CA ALA A 250 8.09 -1.79 4.97
C ALA A 250 6.79 -1.36 4.28
N GLY A 251 6.73 -1.50 2.97
CA GLY A 251 5.52 -1.19 2.21
C GLY A 251 5.79 -0.81 0.77
N ASP A 252 4.73 -0.27 0.17
CA ASP A 252 4.76 0.31 -1.17
C ASP A 252 5.16 1.80 -1.08
N TYR A 253 6.35 2.12 -1.55
CA TYR A 253 6.83 3.49 -1.54
C TYR A 253 6.28 4.30 -2.69
N ASN A 254 5.73 3.71 -3.76
CA ASN A 254 5.48 4.41 -5.02
C ASN A 254 6.71 5.18 -5.54
N HIS A 255 7.91 4.73 -5.14
CA HIS A 255 9.17 5.31 -5.54
C HIS A 255 10.16 4.20 -5.92
N ASP A 256 11.02 4.41 -6.91
CA ASP A 256 12.10 3.49 -7.27
C ASP A 256 13.08 3.34 -6.10
N MET A 257 13.04 2.18 -5.46
CA MET A 257 13.85 1.83 -4.29
C MET A 257 15.26 1.32 -4.66
N LEU A 258 15.46 0.86 -5.90
CA LEU A 258 16.80 0.51 -6.39
C LEU A 258 17.62 1.77 -6.68
N GLY A 259 16.96 2.80 -7.25
CA GLY A 259 17.55 4.04 -7.72
C GLY A 259 18.07 3.96 -9.16
N ASN A 260 18.00 2.79 -9.78
CA ASN A 260 18.39 2.53 -11.16
C ASN A 260 17.49 1.46 -11.82
N SER A 261 16.24 1.32 -11.38
CA SER A 261 15.29 0.33 -11.93
C SER A 261 15.22 0.35 -13.47
N PRO A 262 15.21 1.52 -14.17
CA PRO A 262 15.19 1.55 -15.63
C PRO A 262 16.35 0.81 -16.30
N ALA A 263 17.55 0.89 -15.73
CA ALA A 263 18.72 0.19 -16.26
C ALA A 263 18.66 -1.32 -15.99
N VAL A 264 18.15 -1.71 -14.81
CA VAL A 264 18.02 -3.12 -14.39
C VAL A 264 16.98 -3.87 -15.22
N PHE A 265 15.82 -3.23 -15.48
CA PHE A 265 14.68 -3.85 -16.16
C PHE A 265 14.55 -3.47 -17.64
N HIS A 266 15.52 -2.72 -18.19
CA HIS A 266 15.49 -2.23 -19.57
C HIS A 266 14.21 -1.45 -19.90
N THR A 267 13.72 -0.66 -18.94
CA THR A 267 12.53 0.17 -19.10
C THR A 267 12.89 1.64 -19.37
N THR A 268 11.89 2.46 -19.71
CA THR A 268 12.10 3.89 -19.93
C THR A 268 12.62 4.60 -18.68
N SER A 269 13.57 5.52 -18.86
CA SER A 269 14.05 6.41 -17.79
C SER A 269 13.05 7.52 -17.43
N LYS A 270 12.07 7.78 -18.31
CA LYS A 270 10.95 8.69 -18.00
C LYS A 270 10.06 8.05 -16.92
N PRO A 271 9.92 8.67 -15.73
CA PRO A 271 9.07 8.11 -14.68
C PRO A 271 7.60 7.99 -15.13
N MET A 272 6.94 6.93 -14.69
CA MET A 272 5.48 6.80 -14.81
C MET A 272 4.79 7.86 -13.94
N ASN A 273 3.50 8.12 -14.18
CA ASN A 273 2.71 9.06 -13.38
C ASN A 273 2.49 8.59 -11.93
N TRP A 274 2.76 7.31 -11.63
CA TRP A 274 2.61 6.68 -10.32
C TRP A 274 3.92 6.33 -9.61
N THR A 275 5.09 6.46 -10.27
CA THR A 275 6.40 6.16 -9.65
C THR A 275 7.40 7.30 -9.78
N HIS A 276 8.25 7.47 -8.77
CA HIS A 276 9.23 8.55 -8.67
C HIS A 276 10.57 8.04 -8.11
N PRO A 277 11.72 8.70 -8.35
CA PRO A 277 12.95 8.31 -7.68
C PRO A 277 12.86 8.48 -6.15
N PHE A 278 13.21 7.44 -5.37
CA PHE A 278 13.27 7.58 -3.92
C PHE A 278 14.46 8.48 -3.51
N PRO A 279 14.28 9.46 -2.60
CA PRO A 279 15.35 10.38 -2.19
C PRO A 279 16.30 9.71 -1.17
N ALA A 280 17.05 8.70 -1.62
CA ALA A 280 17.94 7.91 -0.77
C ALA A 280 19.07 8.73 -0.13
N ASP A 281 19.48 9.82 -0.77
CA ASP A 281 20.46 10.80 -0.28
C ASP A 281 19.98 11.57 0.96
N GLN A 282 18.66 11.60 1.20
CA GLN A 282 18.04 12.29 2.34
C GLN A 282 17.68 11.36 3.50
N LEU A 283 18.05 10.07 3.43
CA LEU A 283 17.80 9.13 4.51
C LEU A 283 18.40 9.64 5.83
N PRO A 284 17.67 9.53 6.96
CA PRO A 284 18.23 9.86 8.26
C PRO A 284 19.48 9.03 8.56
N LYS A 285 20.41 9.61 9.32
CA LYS A 285 21.63 8.90 9.74
C LYS A 285 21.26 7.60 10.48
N GLY A 286 21.99 6.53 10.19
CA GLY A 286 21.79 5.23 10.81
C GLY A 286 20.63 4.42 10.22
N PHE A 287 20.20 4.78 9.00
CA PHE A 287 19.25 4.02 8.19
C PHE A 287 19.82 3.68 6.82
N ARG A 288 19.33 2.58 6.26
CA ARG A 288 19.66 2.15 4.89
C ARG A 288 18.49 1.42 4.24
N ILE A 289 18.45 1.47 2.91
CA ILE A 289 17.54 0.64 2.10
C ILE A 289 18.13 -0.76 2.01
N ALA A 290 17.34 -1.80 2.32
CA ALA A 290 17.74 -3.18 2.06
C ALA A 290 17.54 -3.47 0.56
N LYS A 291 18.63 -3.50 -0.19
CA LYS A 291 18.59 -3.72 -1.66
C LYS A 291 19.70 -4.60 -2.20
N GLN A 292 20.46 -5.24 -1.31
CA GLN A 292 21.58 -6.10 -1.69
C GLN A 292 21.09 -7.29 -2.52
N GLY A 293 21.62 -7.48 -3.73
CA GLY A 293 21.27 -8.60 -4.60
C GLY A 293 20.03 -8.39 -5.48
N LEU A 294 19.25 -7.31 -5.26
CA LEU A 294 17.98 -7.10 -5.98
C LEU A 294 18.23 -6.74 -7.46
N ALA A 295 19.23 -5.91 -7.74
CA ALA A 295 19.57 -5.51 -9.11
C ALA A 295 20.11 -6.69 -9.93
N GLU A 296 20.90 -7.56 -9.30
CA GLU A 296 21.45 -8.77 -9.90
C GLU A 296 20.37 -9.82 -10.19
N ALA A 297 19.40 -9.97 -9.29
CA ALA A 297 18.29 -10.90 -9.46
C ALA A 297 17.33 -10.50 -10.58
N LYS A 298 17.25 -9.20 -10.92
CA LYS A 298 16.35 -8.65 -11.95
C LYS A 298 14.89 -9.09 -11.77
N MET A 299 14.43 -9.15 -10.52
CA MET A 299 13.05 -9.49 -10.16
C MET A 299 12.29 -8.21 -9.77
N PRO A 300 11.26 -7.79 -10.53
CA PRO A 300 10.51 -6.57 -10.22
C PRO A 300 9.47 -6.80 -9.13
N SER A 301 9.28 -5.78 -8.29
CA SER A 301 8.20 -5.77 -7.28
C SER A 301 6.87 -5.30 -7.86
N VAL A 302 6.87 -4.54 -8.95
CA VAL A 302 5.64 -3.96 -9.55
C VAL A 302 5.67 -4.01 -11.07
N ARG A 303 4.49 -4.08 -11.68
CA ARG A 303 4.27 -3.84 -13.11
C ARG A 303 3.40 -2.61 -13.35
N ALA A 304 3.56 -1.97 -14.51
CA ALA A 304 2.51 -1.09 -15.03
C ALA A 304 1.24 -1.90 -15.30
N ASN A 305 0.10 -1.30 -15.01
CA ASN A 305 -1.19 -1.97 -15.02
C ASN A 305 -2.13 -1.37 -16.09
N GLY A 306 -1.64 -0.53 -17.00
CA GLY A 306 -2.44 -0.02 -18.13
C GLY A 306 -2.84 -1.09 -19.16
N THR A 307 -2.13 -2.21 -19.18
CA THR A 307 -2.39 -3.36 -20.07
C THR A 307 -2.17 -4.66 -19.31
N PRO A 308 -2.70 -5.81 -19.79
CA PRO A 308 -2.33 -7.12 -19.27
C PRO A 308 -0.81 -7.31 -19.27
N TYR A 309 -0.30 -7.99 -18.24
CA TYR A 309 1.11 -8.27 -18.07
C TYR A 309 1.65 -9.09 -19.24
N GLN A 310 2.71 -8.59 -19.84
CA GLN A 310 3.49 -9.27 -20.86
C GLN A 310 4.94 -9.28 -20.38
N PRO A 311 5.49 -10.47 -20.04
CA PRO A 311 6.88 -10.60 -19.65
C PRO A 311 7.80 -9.88 -20.63
N GLU A 312 8.81 -9.18 -20.09
CA GLU A 312 9.82 -8.41 -20.84
C GLU A 312 9.31 -7.19 -21.64
N LYS A 313 7.99 -7.02 -21.79
CA LYS A 313 7.40 -5.89 -22.54
C LYS A 313 6.73 -4.87 -21.62
N THR A 314 6.04 -5.34 -20.59
CA THR A 314 5.38 -4.46 -19.62
C THR A 314 6.44 -3.73 -18.80
N PHE A 315 6.26 -2.42 -18.62
CA PHE A 315 7.11 -1.64 -17.72
C PHE A 315 7.07 -2.25 -16.30
N THR A 316 8.23 -2.47 -15.71
CA THR A 316 8.38 -2.97 -14.34
C THR A 316 9.41 -2.18 -13.57
N SER A 317 9.29 -2.20 -12.24
CA SER A 317 10.21 -1.51 -11.31
C SER A 317 10.29 -2.26 -9.97
N VAL A 318 11.14 -1.79 -9.06
CA VAL A 318 11.06 -2.13 -7.64
C VAL A 318 10.66 -0.87 -6.87
N ILE A 319 9.42 -0.88 -6.34
CA ILE A 319 8.86 0.23 -5.55
C ILE A 319 8.44 -0.18 -4.14
N ASP A 320 8.31 -1.48 -3.92
CA ASP A 320 8.13 -2.07 -2.60
C ASP A 320 9.52 -2.29 -1.98
N GLY A 321 9.57 -2.43 -0.65
CA GLY A 321 10.79 -2.90 -0.01
C GLY A 321 10.92 -2.49 1.44
N PHE A 322 12.17 -2.46 1.92
CA PHE A 322 12.50 -2.24 3.33
C PHE A 322 13.53 -1.12 3.55
N ILE A 323 13.27 -0.26 4.54
CA ILE A 323 14.27 0.64 5.13
C ILE A 323 14.49 0.25 6.59
N LEU A 324 15.74 0.14 7.00
CA LEU A 324 16.13 -0.45 8.27
C LEU A 324 17.11 0.44 9.03
N SER A 325 16.98 0.47 10.35
CA SER A 325 18.02 1.05 11.22
C SER A 325 19.26 0.14 11.30
N ASP A 326 20.41 0.70 11.68
CA ASP A 326 21.70 -0.01 11.73
C ASP A 326 21.78 -1.17 12.71
N ASN A 327 20.93 -1.17 13.75
CA ASN A 327 20.79 -2.25 14.71
C ASN A 327 19.96 -3.44 14.20
N VAL A 328 19.39 -3.38 12.99
CA VAL A 328 18.76 -4.52 12.31
C VAL A 328 19.76 -5.08 11.29
N GLN A 329 20.19 -6.33 11.42
CA GLN A 329 21.03 -6.99 10.43
C GLN A 329 20.19 -7.50 9.25
N VAL A 330 20.66 -7.28 8.03
CA VAL A 330 20.08 -7.90 6.82
C VAL A 330 20.90 -9.13 6.48
N ASN A 331 20.26 -10.30 6.51
CA ASN A 331 20.88 -11.54 6.05
C ASN A 331 20.62 -11.74 4.56
N ARG A 332 19.40 -11.45 4.10
CA ARG A 332 19.01 -11.52 2.69
C ARG A 332 17.80 -10.64 2.43
N VAL A 333 17.73 -10.04 1.25
CA VAL A 333 16.51 -9.41 0.72
C VAL A 333 16.28 -9.91 -0.71
N HIS A 334 15.04 -10.24 -1.05
CA HIS A 334 14.68 -10.66 -2.40
C HIS A 334 13.19 -10.46 -2.70
N VAL A 335 12.88 -10.21 -3.97
CA VAL A 335 11.50 -10.26 -4.47
C VAL A 335 11.12 -11.70 -4.78
N LYS A 336 9.98 -12.18 -4.25
CA LYS A 336 9.40 -13.46 -4.65
C LYS A 336 8.48 -13.24 -5.83
N SER A 337 8.95 -13.58 -7.03
CA SER A 337 8.14 -13.47 -8.24
C SER A 337 6.95 -14.43 -8.19
N LEU A 338 5.75 -13.86 -8.27
CA LEU A 338 4.48 -14.58 -8.44
C LEU A 338 3.98 -14.45 -9.88
N GLY A 339 4.76 -13.81 -10.76
CA GLY A 339 4.35 -13.49 -12.13
C GLY A 339 3.16 -12.55 -12.19
N PHE A 340 2.92 -11.75 -11.13
CA PHE A 340 1.77 -10.85 -11.00
C PHE A 340 0.40 -11.54 -11.11
N LYS A 341 0.32 -12.84 -10.83
CA LYS A 341 -0.90 -13.64 -11.04
C LYS A 341 -2.11 -13.17 -10.25
N ASN A 342 -1.91 -12.58 -9.07
CA ASN A 342 -3.00 -12.23 -8.15
C ASN A 342 -2.95 -10.76 -7.68
N SER A 343 -1.92 -10.03 -8.10
CA SER A 343 -1.67 -8.61 -7.81
C SER A 343 -0.72 -8.08 -8.88
N ASP A 344 -0.80 -6.79 -9.19
CA ASP A 344 0.20 -6.09 -10.01
C ASP A 344 1.52 -5.85 -9.27
N HIS A 345 1.61 -6.35 -8.04
CA HIS A 345 2.84 -6.45 -7.26
C HIS A 345 3.27 -7.90 -6.98
N ASN A 346 4.58 -8.07 -6.77
CA ASN A 346 5.20 -9.24 -6.17
C ASN A 346 5.67 -8.88 -4.76
N PRO A 347 5.55 -9.79 -3.77
CA PRO A 347 6.03 -9.52 -2.42
C PRO A 347 7.56 -9.44 -2.35
N GLU A 348 8.07 -8.55 -1.51
CA GLU A 348 9.48 -8.51 -1.12
C GLU A 348 9.67 -9.15 0.25
N ILE A 349 10.72 -9.96 0.38
CA ILE A 349 11.03 -10.77 1.56
C ILE A 349 12.38 -10.33 2.12
N LEU A 350 12.41 -10.11 3.43
CA LEU A 350 13.60 -9.77 4.20
C LEU A 350 13.87 -10.86 5.23
N ASP A 351 15.05 -11.48 5.16
CA ASP A 351 15.61 -12.28 6.24
C ASP A 351 16.52 -11.38 7.09
N PHE A 352 16.25 -11.27 8.39
CA PHE A 352 16.91 -10.30 9.27
C PHE A 352 17.15 -10.81 10.69
N GLU A 353 18.00 -10.11 11.43
CA GLU A 353 18.22 -10.31 12.87
C GLU A 353 18.24 -8.97 13.60
N LEU A 354 17.82 -8.98 14.87
CA LEU A 354 17.94 -7.82 15.75
C LEU A 354 19.26 -7.93 16.53
N LYS A 355 20.19 -6.99 16.37
CA LYS A 355 21.52 -7.05 17.01
C LYS A 355 21.51 -6.74 18.49
#